data_AF-A0A944U6I5-F1
#
_entry.id   AF-A0A944U6I5-F1
#
_cell.length_a   1.000
_cell.length_b   1.000
_cell.length_c   1.000
_cell.angle_alpha   90.00
_cell.angle_beta   90.00
_cell.angle_gamma   90.00
#
_symmetry.space_group_name_H-M   'P 1'
#
loop_
_entity.id
_entity.type
_entity.pdbx_description
1 polymer ?
#
loop_
_entity_poly.entity_id
_entity_poly.type
_entity_poly.pdbx_seq_one_letter_code
_entity_poly.pdbx_strand_id
1 'polypeptide(L)'
;MKQILSTFAALLIVGCHSLETTDSVIGQSPANSQSIQVEKAPVFIPLTKIELPTQNEKSAHIEKKITVFGINVFALEGVTDRDLKLVAHVLAQWIDNNEDGTPDNPAVLAEIVRQKSRMILGVTFDQIGPWHEHSQGILKYPHAPTYGLDVTTINHNWYGLPLSEYSQDHYLKEGLLPPDATTEETFHLITDVGYASVYPSIFWHGEVGSNPSEALRSYIAKRGEGQKGASMLTEAMDKARGGYFKHMPNQYPDNAWYTRSDDCGYKCFVGEYIHWGMITLVGLNETRQEGILDQWQIRNAQSMRKRDPELYGLLTNAEYNFPNKAPDGSYGD
;
A
#
# COMPACT_ATOMS: atom_id res chain seq x y z
N MET A 1 -53.80 41.06 5.66
CA MET A 1 -54.08 39.60 5.73
C MET A 1 -53.28 39.06 6.92
N LYS A 2 -53.96 38.30 7.79
CA LYS A 2 -53.58 37.62 9.05
C LYS A 2 -52.08 37.24 9.21
N GLN A 3 -51.45 37.11 10.39
CA GLN A 3 -51.77 37.28 11.81
C GLN A 3 -50.50 36.91 12.64
N ILE A 4 -50.23 37.67 13.72
CA ILE A 4 -49.97 37.22 15.12
C ILE A 4 -48.59 36.67 15.57
N LEU A 5 -48.02 37.41 16.55
CA LEU A 5 -47.32 37.10 17.83
C LEU A 5 -46.38 35.87 17.91
N SER A 6 -45.23 35.88 18.60
CA SER A 6 -45.07 36.23 20.03
C SER A 6 -43.59 36.36 20.49
N THR A 7 -43.30 37.42 21.27
CA THR A 7 -42.41 37.57 22.47
C THR A 7 -41.19 36.64 22.68
N PHE A 8 -39.94 37.14 22.78
CA PHE A 8 -39.23 37.81 23.91
C PHE A 8 -39.09 37.01 25.23
N ALA A 9 -37.85 36.69 25.61
CA ALA A 9 -37.33 36.85 26.98
C ALA A 9 -35.79 36.79 26.99
N ALA A 10 -35.16 37.95 27.17
CA ALA A 10 -33.82 38.08 27.71
C ALA A 10 -33.93 38.19 29.24
N LEU A 11 -32.98 37.63 30.00
CA LEU A 11 -32.73 38.09 31.36
C LEU A 11 -31.24 38.05 31.67
N LEU A 12 -30.80 39.10 32.36
CA LEU A 12 -29.44 39.55 32.56
C LEU A 12 -29.26 39.81 34.07
N ILE A 13 -28.11 39.36 34.60
CA ILE A 13 -27.29 39.85 35.73
C ILE A 13 -27.73 39.65 37.22
N VAL A 14 -26.67 39.40 38.01
CA VAL A 14 -26.37 39.75 39.44
C VAL A 14 -26.63 38.59 40.41
N GLY A 15 -25.72 38.19 41.31
CA GLY A 15 -24.44 38.75 41.75
C GLY A 15 -23.80 37.87 42.84
N CYS A 16 -22.63 38.31 43.27
CA CYS A 16 -21.73 37.67 44.22
C CYS A 16 -22.02 38.15 45.66
N HIS A 17 -22.15 37.26 46.66
CA HIS A 17 -21.43 37.31 47.95
C HIS A 17 -21.80 36.18 48.93
N SER A 18 -20.77 35.85 49.71
CA SER A 18 -20.51 34.84 50.76
C SER A 18 -21.38 34.84 52.02
N LEU A 19 -21.40 33.68 52.71
CA LEU A 19 -21.15 33.47 54.16
C LEU A 19 -21.02 31.94 54.41
N GLU A 20 -19.80 31.43 54.55
CA GLU A 20 -19.18 30.98 55.81
C GLU A 20 -19.99 29.96 56.63
N THR A 21 -19.51 28.71 56.67
CA THR A 21 -19.05 28.09 57.93
C THR A 21 -18.00 27.03 57.62
N THR A 22 -16.87 27.20 58.31
CA THR A 22 -15.68 26.36 58.38
C THR A 22 -15.98 24.99 58.98
N ASP A 23 -15.31 23.95 58.49
CA ASP A 23 -14.51 23.09 59.37
C ASP A 23 -13.35 22.48 58.60
N SER A 24 -12.15 22.76 59.13
CA SER A 24 -10.87 22.29 58.64
C SER A 24 -10.54 20.92 59.20
N VAL A 25 -10.16 19.96 58.36
CA VAL A 25 -9.16 18.94 58.74
C VAL A 25 -8.22 18.71 57.57
N ILE A 26 -6.94 18.88 57.88
CA ILE A 26 -5.75 18.78 57.03
C ILE A 26 -5.68 17.39 56.39
N GLY A 27 -5.71 17.34 55.06
CA GLY A 27 -5.46 16.15 54.25
C GLY A 27 -4.44 16.47 53.17
N GLN A 28 -3.33 15.73 53.20
CA GLN A 28 -2.16 15.85 52.35
C GLN A 28 -2.49 15.90 50.85
N SER A 29 -1.72 16.67 50.08
CA SER A 29 -1.73 16.63 48.61
C SER A 29 -1.57 15.21 48.09
N PRO A 30 -2.45 14.72 47.19
CA PRO A 30 -2.12 13.58 46.36
C PRO A 30 -1.30 14.02 45.16
N ALA A 31 -0.35 13.15 44.85
CA ALA A 31 0.62 13.16 43.78
C ALA A 31 0.13 13.70 42.43
N ASN A 32 1.03 14.49 41.84
CA ASN A 32 1.24 14.70 40.42
C ASN A 32 0.88 13.42 39.62
N SER A 33 -0.25 13.42 38.90
CA SER A 33 -0.60 12.35 37.98
C SER A 33 0.26 12.50 36.72
N GLN A 34 1.50 11.99 36.78
CA GLN A 34 2.24 11.68 35.58
C GLN A 34 1.43 10.63 34.82
N SER A 35 0.92 10.98 33.66
CA SER A 35 0.43 10.03 32.68
C SER A 35 1.57 9.06 32.38
N ILE A 36 1.49 7.86 32.92
CA ILE A 36 2.38 6.76 32.54
C ILE A 36 1.99 6.41 31.11
N GLN A 37 2.70 7.02 30.16
CA GLN A 37 2.83 6.48 28.82
C GLN A 37 3.52 5.12 29.01
N VAL A 38 2.75 4.04 28.98
CA VAL A 38 3.32 2.70 28.84
C VAL A 38 3.85 2.67 27.41
N GLU A 39 5.10 3.09 27.25
CA GLU A 39 5.87 2.89 26.03
C GLU A 39 5.93 1.37 25.83
N LYS A 40 5.04 0.86 24.97
CA LYS A 40 4.99 -0.57 24.66
C LYS A 40 6.30 -0.86 23.94
N ALA A 41 7.21 -1.56 24.61
CA ALA A 41 8.46 -1.96 24.01
C ALA A 41 8.18 -2.60 22.64
N PRO A 42 8.94 -2.23 21.58
CA PRO A 42 8.75 -2.78 20.24
C PRO A 42 8.71 -4.30 20.30
N VAL A 43 7.66 -4.89 19.73
CA VAL A 43 7.57 -6.36 19.67
C VAL A 43 8.18 -6.78 18.34
N PHE A 44 9.48 -7.04 18.39
CA PHE A 44 10.22 -7.55 17.24
C PHE A 44 9.78 -8.98 16.94
N ILE A 45 9.07 -9.19 15.83
CA ILE A 45 8.66 -10.52 15.37
C ILE A 45 9.46 -10.81 14.08
N PRO A 46 10.62 -11.47 14.19
CA PRO A 46 11.45 -11.74 13.02
C PRO A 46 10.72 -12.67 12.06
N LEU A 47 10.71 -12.35 10.76
CA LEU A 47 10.04 -13.13 9.71
C LEU A 47 10.88 -14.33 9.25
N THR A 48 11.30 -15.15 10.21
CA THR A 48 12.27 -16.23 9.97
C THR A 48 11.63 -17.59 9.70
N LYS A 49 10.36 -17.78 10.10
CA LYS A 49 9.70 -19.09 10.13
C LYS A 49 8.90 -19.34 8.84
N ILE A 50 9.42 -20.25 8.02
CA ILE A 50 8.67 -20.83 6.90
C ILE A 50 7.78 -21.96 7.41
N GLU A 51 6.55 -21.98 6.94
CA GLU A 51 5.51 -22.93 7.32
C GLU A 51 5.26 -23.94 6.20
N LEU A 52 4.91 -25.16 6.61
CA LEU A 52 4.40 -26.17 5.68
C LEU A 52 2.96 -25.84 5.26
N PRO A 53 2.60 -26.11 4.00
CA PRO A 53 1.26 -25.86 3.49
C PRO A 53 0.24 -26.84 4.11
N THR A 54 -0.98 -26.36 4.26
CA THR A 54 -2.17 -27.19 4.56
C THR A 54 -2.46 -28.15 3.42
N GLN A 55 -3.34 -29.13 3.64
CA GLN A 55 -3.69 -30.09 2.59
C GLN A 55 -4.30 -29.42 1.34
N ASN A 56 -5.16 -28.41 1.52
CA ASN A 56 -5.74 -27.68 0.39
C ASN A 56 -4.69 -26.83 -0.34
N GLU A 57 -3.76 -26.22 0.39
CA GLU A 57 -2.64 -25.47 -0.19
C GLU A 57 -1.72 -26.40 -1.00
N LYS A 58 -1.42 -27.60 -0.50
CA LYS A 58 -0.67 -28.63 -1.25
C LYS A 58 -1.41 -29.05 -2.52
N SER A 59 -2.72 -29.26 -2.43
CA SER A 59 -3.55 -29.57 -3.61
C SER A 59 -3.59 -28.43 -4.62
N ALA A 60 -3.33 -27.19 -4.18
CA ALA A 60 -3.12 -26.04 -5.03
C ALA A 60 -1.63 -25.82 -5.40
N HIS A 61 -0.78 -26.84 -5.31
CA HIS A 61 0.64 -26.79 -5.68
C HIS A 61 1.49 -25.76 -4.89
N ILE A 62 1.04 -25.36 -3.69
CA ILE A 62 1.89 -24.56 -2.78
C ILE A 62 2.86 -25.50 -2.08
N GLU A 63 4.16 -25.19 -2.15
CA GLU A 63 5.22 -25.98 -1.52
C GLU A 63 5.45 -25.52 -0.07
N LYS A 64 5.45 -24.21 0.16
CA LYS A 64 5.72 -23.58 1.45
C LYS A 64 5.13 -22.17 1.51
N LYS A 65 5.08 -21.60 2.71
CA LYS A 65 4.53 -20.27 2.92
C LYS A 65 5.17 -19.54 4.09
N ILE A 66 4.95 -18.23 4.12
CA ILE A 66 5.22 -17.38 5.29
C ILE A 66 4.05 -16.42 5.47
N THR A 67 3.73 -16.08 6.72
CA THR A 67 2.62 -15.18 7.06
C THR A 67 3.17 -13.85 7.53
N VAL A 68 2.82 -12.76 6.84
CA VAL A 68 3.23 -11.39 7.14
C VAL A 68 2.00 -10.61 7.59
N PHE A 69 1.93 -10.25 8.87
CA PHE A 69 0.79 -9.49 9.42
C PHE A 69 -0.61 -10.07 9.07
N GLY A 70 -0.72 -11.39 8.90
CA GLY A 70 -1.95 -12.09 8.52
C GLY A 70 -2.18 -12.26 7.02
N ILE A 71 -1.27 -11.78 6.18
CA ILE A 71 -1.21 -12.00 4.73
C ILE A 71 -0.35 -13.24 4.46
N ASN A 72 -0.86 -14.18 3.68
CA ASN A 72 -0.05 -15.33 3.28
C ASN A 72 0.79 -14.97 2.06
N VAL A 73 2.08 -15.27 2.10
CA VAL A 73 2.97 -15.30 0.94
C VAL A 73 3.26 -16.75 0.63
N PHE A 74 2.69 -17.24 -0.48
CA PHE A 74 2.83 -18.62 -0.92
C PHE A 74 3.99 -18.76 -1.90
N ALA A 75 4.71 -19.87 -1.83
CA ALA A 75 5.75 -20.22 -2.77
C ALA A 75 5.39 -21.50 -3.55
N LEU A 76 5.52 -21.41 -4.87
CA LEU A 76 5.46 -22.55 -5.78
C LEU A 76 6.79 -23.32 -5.79
N GLU A 77 6.77 -24.45 -6.48
CA GLU A 77 7.94 -25.33 -6.63
C GLU A 77 9.17 -24.57 -7.15
N GLY A 78 10.29 -24.77 -6.46
CA GLY A 78 11.61 -24.25 -6.85
C GLY A 78 11.97 -22.88 -6.28
N VAL A 79 10.99 -22.15 -5.72
CA VAL A 79 11.26 -20.89 -5.01
C VAL A 79 12.11 -21.17 -3.77
N THR A 80 13.23 -20.46 -3.61
CA THR A 80 14.13 -20.71 -2.47
C THR A 80 13.59 -20.09 -1.17
N ASP A 81 14.05 -20.58 -0.02
CA ASP A 81 13.72 -19.98 1.29
C ASP A 81 14.20 -18.53 1.38
N ARG A 82 15.33 -18.21 0.74
CA ARG A 82 15.89 -16.86 0.69
C ARG A 82 14.96 -15.91 -0.07
N ASP A 83 14.47 -16.32 -1.24
CA ASP A 83 13.62 -15.47 -2.06
C ASP A 83 12.24 -15.29 -1.41
N LEU A 84 11.67 -16.35 -0.82
CA LEU A 84 10.42 -16.25 -0.06
C LEU A 84 10.54 -15.30 1.13
N LYS A 85 11.65 -15.37 1.88
CA LYS A 85 11.91 -14.45 2.99
C LYS A 85 12.09 -13.03 2.50
N LEU A 86 12.89 -12.80 1.46
CA LEU A 86 13.08 -11.45 0.90
C LEU A 86 11.73 -10.78 0.59
N VAL A 87 10.83 -11.47 -0.11
CA VAL A 87 9.50 -10.93 -0.44
C VAL A 87 8.67 -10.65 0.81
N ALA A 88 8.75 -11.53 1.81
CA ALA A 88 8.05 -11.34 3.08
C ALA A 88 8.57 -10.13 3.87
N HIS A 89 9.88 -9.93 3.88
CA HIS A 89 10.52 -8.79 4.55
C HIS A 89 10.17 -7.47 3.86
N VAL A 90 10.22 -7.41 2.52
CA VAL A 90 9.81 -6.22 1.77
C VAL A 90 8.33 -5.90 1.97
N LEU A 91 7.46 -6.91 1.93
CA LEU A 91 6.03 -6.73 2.24
C LEU A 91 5.82 -6.17 3.65
N ALA A 92 6.58 -6.65 4.63
CA ALA A 92 6.52 -6.15 5.99
C ALA A 92 7.01 -4.69 6.09
N GLN A 93 8.11 -4.33 5.44
CA GLN A 93 8.65 -2.96 5.41
C GLN A 93 7.75 -1.95 4.71
N TRP A 94 6.85 -2.40 3.82
CA TRP A 94 5.81 -1.54 3.28
C TRP A 94 4.61 -1.38 4.21
N ILE A 95 4.32 -2.36 5.07
CA ILE A 95 3.20 -2.34 6.02
C ILE A 95 3.58 -1.62 7.33
N ASP A 96 4.81 -1.83 7.78
CA ASP A 96 5.43 -1.28 8.98
C ASP A 96 6.83 -0.77 8.57
N ASN A 97 6.87 0.46 8.06
CA ASN A 97 8.06 1.09 7.51
C ASN A 97 9.01 1.61 8.59
N ASN A 98 8.51 1.73 9.83
CA ASN A 98 9.32 2.12 10.99
C ASN A 98 9.90 0.90 11.74
N GLU A 99 9.39 -0.30 11.43
CA GLU A 99 9.79 -1.61 11.96
C GLU A 99 9.61 -1.77 13.48
N ASP A 100 8.60 -1.10 14.06
CA ASP A 100 8.29 -1.20 15.49
C ASP A 100 7.45 -2.44 15.87
N GLY A 101 7.04 -3.22 14.87
CA GLY A 101 6.16 -4.39 14.99
C GLY A 101 4.67 -4.07 14.84
N THR A 102 4.33 -2.82 14.55
CA THR A 102 2.96 -2.33 14.38
C THR A 102 2.77 -1.76 12.97
N PRO A 103 1.73 -2.22 12.24
CA PRO A 103 1.41 -1.64 10.94
C PRO A 103 1.19 -0.13 11.01
N ASP A 104 1.85 0.61 10.12
CA ASP A 104 1.78 2.08 10.04
C ASP A 104 0.37 2.57 9.69
N ASN A 105 -0.39 1.78 8.93
CA ASN A 105 -1.80 2.00 8.67
C ASN A 105 -2.64 0.74 9.00
N PRO A 106 -3.11 0.59 10.25
CA PRO A 106 -3.86 -0.59 10.68
C PRO A 106 -5.18 -0.81 9.94
N ALA A 107 -5.82 0.26 9.46
CA ALA A 107 -7.09 0.16 8.71
C ALA A 107 -6.85 -0.46 7.32
N VAL A 108 -5.77 -0.04 6.65
CA VAL A 108 -5.33 -0.61 5.37
C VAL A 108 -5.00 -2.10 5.53
N LEU A 109 -4.20 -2.49 6.54
CA LEU A 109 -3.91 -3.90 6.80
C LEU A 109 -5.18 -4.71 7.10
N ALA A 110 -6.06 -4.18 7.96
CA ALA A 110 -7.28 -4.87 8.35
C ALA A 110 -8.16 -5.19 7.13
N GLU A 111 -8.22 -4.29 6.15
CA GLU A 111 -8.94 -4.51 4.91
C GLU A 111 -8.31 -5.58 4.02
N ILE A 112 -6.98 -5.60 3.88
CA ILE A 112 -6.25 -6.66 3.15
C ILE A 112 -6.53 -8.03 3.78
N VAL A 113 -6.45 -8.13 5.12
CA VAL A 113 -6.73 -9.37 5.87
C VAL A 113 -8.21 -9.76 5.81
N ARG A 114 -9.14 -8.78 5.77
CA ARG A 114 -10.58 -9.03 5.60
C ARG A 114 -10.86 -9.68 4.25
N GLN A 115 -10.21 -9.20 3.19
CA GLN A 115 -10.35 -9.75 1.84
C GLN A 115 -9.64 -11.09 1.64
N LYS A 116 -8.86 -11.55 2.63
CA LYS A 116 -8.05 -12.78 2.56
C LYS A 116 -7.00 -12.72 1.45
N SER A 117 -6.58 -11.51 1.10
CA SER A 117 -5.61 -11.29 0.05
C SER A 117 -4.26 -11.90 0.40
N ARG A 118 -3.48 -12.19 -0.63
CA ARG A 118 -2.27 -13.00 -0.51
C ARG A 118 -1.33 -12.73 -1.67
N MET A 119 -0.10 -13.21 -1.50
CA MET A 119 0.89 -13.24 -2.56
C MET A 119 1.17 -14.66 -3.02
N ILE A 120 1.56 -14.80 -4.29
CA ILE A 120 2.07 -16.04 -4.87
C ILE A 120 3.43 -15.78 -5.51
N LEU A 121 4.41 -16.61 -5.17
CA LEU A 121 5.77 -16.52 -5.66
C LEU A 121 6.05 -17.72 -6.55
N GLY A 122 6.40 -17.47 -7.80
CA GLY A 122 6.93 -18.47 -8.73
C GLY A 122 8.42 -18.27 -8.98
N VAL A 123 9.11 -19.27 -9.53
CA VAL A 123 10.44 -19.06 -10.12
C VAL A 123 10.32 -18.25 -11.41
N THR A 124 9.35 -18.59 -12.26
CA THR A 124 9.10 -17.91 -13.55
C THR A 124 7.64 -17.46 -13.69
N PHE A 125 7.42 -16.48 -14.57
CA PHE A 125 6.07 -15.99 -14.90
C PHE A 125 5.14 -17.11 -15.39
N ASP A 126 5.68 -18.07 -16.14
CA ASP A 126 4.95 -19.23 -16.68
C ASP A 126 4.40 -20.17 -15.60
N GLN A 127 4.82 -20.05 -14.34
CA GLN A 127 4.21 -20.79 -13.23
C GLN A 127 2.99 -20.06 -12.67
N ILE A 128 2.98 -18.73 -12.67
CA ILE A 128 2.02 -17.91 -11.92
C ILE A 128 0.68 -17.83 -12.65
N GLY A 129 0.71 -17.52 -13.96
CA GLY A 129 -0.51 -17.44 -14.77
C GLY A 129 -1.31 -18.74 -14.74
N PRO A 130 -0.72 -19.89 -15.12
CA PRO A 130 -1.38 -21.18 -15.05
C PRO A 130 -1.85 -21.56 -13.65
N TRP A 131 -1.08 -21.24 -12.60
CA TRP A 131 -1.50 -21.46 -11.21
C TRP A 131 -2.75 -20.64 -10.86
N HIS A 132 -2.80 -19.37 -11.27
CA HIS A 132 -3.95 -18.51 -11.02
C HIS A 132 -5.22 -19.08 -11.66
N GLU A 133 -5.12 -19.53 -12.91
CA GLU A 133 -6.23 -20.08 -13.68
C GLU A 133 -6.74 -21.43 -13.14
N HIS A 134 -5.83 -22.33 -12.75
CA HIS A 134 -6.17 -23.73 -12.49
C HIS A 134 -6.15 -24.12 -11.01
N SER A 135 -5.41 -23.41 -10.16
CA SER A 135 -5.10 -23.85 -8.79
C SER A 135 -5.66 -22.92 -7.71
N GLN A 136 -5.82 -21.62 -7.98
CA GLN A 136 -6.40 -20.70 -7.01
C GLN A 136 -7.80 -21.14 -6.51
N GLY A 137 -8.60 -21.72 -7.42
CA GLY A 137 -9.94 -22.25 -7.12
C GLY A 137 -9.98 -23.35 -6.06
N ILE A 138 -8.85 -24.03 -5.82
CA ILE A 138 -8.72 -25.13 -4.83
C ILE A 138 -8.57 -24.57 -3.40
N LEU A 139 -8.09 -23.33 -3.27
CA LEU A 139 -7.89 -22.69 -1.99
C LEU A 139 -9.23 -22.35 -1.33
N LYS A 140 -9.23 -22.27 0.01
CA LYS A 140 -10.43 -21.99 0.82
C LYS A 140 -11.18 -20.71 0.41
N TYR A 141 -10.45 -19.70 -0.06
CA TYR A 141 -10.99 -18.41 -0.49
C TYR A 141 -10.67 -18.18 -1.97
N PRO A 142 -11.36 -18.82 -2.92
CA PRO A 142 -10.94 -18.90 -4.33
C PRO A 142 -10.99 -17.56 -5.09
N HIS A 143 -11.71 -16.56 -4.56
CA HIS A 143 -11.86 -15.23 -5.15
C HIS A 143 -11.09 -14.14 -4.38
N ALA A 144 -10.27 -14.51 -3.40
CA ALA A 144 -9.45 -13.53 -2.70
C ALA A 144 -8.43 -12.92 -3.68
N PRO A 145 -8.21 -11.59 -3.64
CA PRO A 145 -7.18 -10.95 -4.45
C PRO A 145 -5.82 -11.61 -4.24
N THR A 146 -5.16 -11.99 -5.33
CA THR A 146 -3.83 -12.61 -5.29
C THR A 146 -2.91 -11.84 -6.20
N TYR A 147 -1.80 -11.38 -5.64
CA TYR A 147 -0.72 -10.69 -6.36
C TYR A 147 0.46 -11.64 -6.54
N GLY A 148 1.05 -11.65 -7.72
CA GLY A 148 2.06 -12.64 -8.07
C GLY A 148 3.32 -11.98 -8.59
N LEU A 149 4.47 -12.49 -8.17
CA LEU A 149 5.75 -12.15 -8.79
C LEU A 149 6.60 -13.40 -8.96
N ASP A 150 7.58 -13.31 -9.85
CA ASP A 150 8.49 -14.40 -10.14
C ASP A 150 9.93 -14.06 -9.74
N VAL A 151 10.71 -15.06 -9.38
CA VAL A 151 12.11 -14.88 -8.94
C VAL A 151 12.98 -14.28 -10.06
N THR A 152 12.66 -14.51 -11.34
CA THR A 152 13.46 -13.96 -12.45
C THR A 152 13.44 -12.43 -12.49
N THR A 153 12.34 -11.82 -12.03
CA THR A 153 12.11 -10.37 -12.04
C THR A 153 12.57 -9.67 -10.76
N ILE A 154 13.20 -10.39 -9.82
CA ILE A 154 13.79 -9.82 -8.61
C ILE A 154 15.22 -9.34 -8.88
N ASN A 155 15.51 -8.10 -8.50
CA ASN A 155 16.84 -7.50 -8.48
C ASN A 155 17.49 -7.69 -7.10
N HIS A 156 18.02 -8.89 -6.82
CA HIS A 156 18.64 -9.22 -5.53
C HIS A 156 19.76 -8.26 -5.11
N ASN A 157 20.44 -7.63 -6.06
CA ASN A 157 21.52 -6.67 -5.77
C ASN A 157 21.02 -5.46 -4.99
N TRP A 158 19.75 -5.04 -5.15
CA TRP A 158 19.15 -3.94 -4.37
C TRP A 158 19.13 -4.23 -2.88
N TYR A 159 19.09 -5.51 -2.51
CA TYR A 159 19.01 -5.99 -1.14
C TYR A 159 20.36 -6.51 -0.64
N GLY A 160 21.45 -6.23 -1.36
CA GLY A 160 22.79 -6.74 -1.02
C GLY A 160 22.93 -8.27 -1.14
N LEU A 161 22.04 -8.92 -1.89
CA LEU A 161 22.03 -10.36 -2.09
C LEU A 161 22.61 -10.74 -3.47
N PRO A 162 23.27 -11.90 -3.59
CA PRO A 162 23.69 -12.39 -4.89
C PRO A 162 22.47 -12.71 -5.75
N LEU A 163 22.52 -12.32 -7.03
CA LEU A 163 21.51 -12.65 -8.03
C LEU A 163 21.18 -14.14 -8.02
N SER A 164 19.90 -14.43 -8.21
CA SER A 164 19.43 -15.81 -8.43
C SER A 164 20.00 -16.35 -9.74
N GLU A 165 20.16 -17.67 -9.84
CA GLU A 165 20.49 -18.31 -11.11
C GLU A 165 19.41 -18.08 -12.19
N TYR A 166 18.19 -17.71 -11.76
CA TYR A 166 17.06 -17.41 -12.61
C TYR A 166 16.91 -15.91 -12.93
N SER A 167 17.72 -15.03 -12.33
CA SER A 167 17.59 -13.58 -12.54
C SER A 167 17.74 -13.22 -14.02
N GLN A 168 16.89 -12.31 -14.50
CA GLN A 168 16.93 -11.87 -15.89
C GLN A 168 18.26 -11.21 -16.27
N ASP A 169 18.63 -11.38 -17.54
CA ASP A 169 19.88 -10.90 -18.12
C ASP A 169 20.14 -9.40 -17.90
N HIS A 170 19.10 -8.56 -17.89
CA HIS A 170 19.28 -7.13 -17.70
C HIS A 170 19.77 -6.81 -16.28
N TYR A 171 19.43 -7.60 -15.25
CA TYR A 171 19.99 -7.42 -13.90
C TYR A 171 21.46 -7.82 -13.86
N LEU A 172 21.85 -8.80 -14.68
CA LEU A 172 23.23 -9.25 -14.83
C LEU A 172 24.09 -8.24 -15.61
N LYS A 173 23.51 -7.55 -16.61
CA LYS A 173 24.24 -6.71 -17.57
C LYS A 173 24.15 -5.21 -17.29
N GLU A 174 23.00 -4.74 -16.87
CA GLU A 174 22.64 -3.32 -16.79
C GLU A 174 22.32 -2.87 -15.35
N GLY A 175 21.90 -3.80 -14.50
CA GLY A 175 21.75 -3.61 -13.05
C GLY A 175 20.62 -2.69 -12.59
N LEU A 176 19.85 -2.06 -13.49
CA LEU A 176 19.00 -0.92 -13.12
C LEU A 176 17.59 -0.83 -13.74
N LEU A 177 17.16 -1.74 -14.63
CA LEU A 177 15.84 -1.66 -15.30
C LEU A 177 15.29 -3.06 -15.58
N PRO A 178 14.00 -3.38 -15.31
CA PRO A 178 12.84 -2.57 -14.87
C PRO A 178 12.71 -2.48 -13.32
N PRO A 179 11.68 -1.82 -12.74
CA PRO A 179 11.44 -1.84 -11.29
C PRO A 179 11.47 -3.26 -10.72
N ASP A 180 12.06 -3.41 -9.53
CA ASP A 180 12.14 -4.71 -8.88
C ASP A 180 10.75 -5.20 -8.53
N ALA A 181 10.41 -6.40 -9.02
CA ALA A 181 9.08 -6.98 -8.84
C ALA A 181 8.71 -7.15 -7.36
N THR A 182 9.70 -7.34 -6.48
CA THR A 182 9.44 -7.42 -5.04
C THR A 182 8.92 -6.10 -4.51
N THR A 183 9.54 -4.97 -4.86
CA THR A 183 9.00 -3.65 -4.47
C THR A 183 7.63 -3.36 -5.09
N GLU A 184 7.39 -3.82 -6.31
CA GLU A 184 6.19 -3.52 -7.09
C GLU A 184 4.98 -4.32 -6.62
N GLU A 185 5.05 -5.65 -6.69
CA GLU A 185 3.89 -6.50 -6.48
C GLU A 185 3.44 -6.54 -5.02
N THR A 186 4.39 -6.43 -4.09
CA THR A 186 4.05 -6.27 -2.66
C THR A 186 3.34 -4.95 -2.40
N PHE A 187 3.73 -3.87 -3.08
CA PHE A 187 3.12 -2.56 -2.94
C PHE A 187 1.75 -2.49 -3.64
N HIS A 188 1.62 -3.07 -4.83
CA HIS A 188 0.36 -3.19 -5.56
C HIS A 188 -0.72 -3.87 -4.71
N LEU A 189 -0.40 -4.97 -4.02
CA LEU A 189 -1.31 -5.60 -3.06
C LEU A 189 -1.84 -4.59 -2.03
N ILE A 190 -0.94 -3.81 -1.43
CA ILE A 190 -1.26 -2.85 -0.37
C ILE A 190 -2.13 -1.70 -0.92
N THR A 191 -1.78 -1.15 -2.08
CA THR A 191 -2.48 0.00 -2.66
C THR A 191 -3.82 -0.37 -3.27
N ASP A 192 -3.86 -1.48 -4.04
CA ASP A 192 -5.05 -1.89 -4.79
C ASP A 192 -6.12 -2.51 -3.89
N VAL A 193 -5.70 -3.31 -2.90
CA VAL A 193 -6.66 -3.95 -1.98
C VAL A 193 -6.93 -3.04 -0.79
N GLY A 194 -5.87 -2.54 -0.14
CA GLY A 194 -5.96 -1.79 1.10
C GLY A 194 -6.39 -0.34 0.87
N TYR A 195 -5.49 0.50 0.35
CA TYR A 195 -5.73 1.95 0.21
C TYR A 195 -6.95 2.28 -0.64
N ALA A 196 -7.11 1.63 -1.80
CA ALA A 196 -8.25 1.86 -2.69
C ALA A 196 -9.61 1.53 -2.03
N SER A 197 -9.62 0.58 -1.09
CA SER A 197 -10.83 0.18 -0.36
C SER A 197 -11.09 1.02 0.89
N VAL A 198 -10.05 1.49 1.59
CA VAL A 198 -10.19 2.27 2.83
C VAL A 198 -10.42 3.75 2.53
N TYR A 199 -9.74 4.30 1.53
CA TYR A 199 -9.83 5.72 1.16
C TYR A 199 -10.25 5.86 -0.33
N PRO A 200 -11.48 5.45 -0.68
CA PRO A 200 -11.87 5.30 -2.08
C PRO A 200 -11.93 6.63 -2.85
N SER A 201 -12.21 7.76 -2.19
CA SER A 201 -12.14 9.08 -2.83
C SER A 201 -10.71 9.52 -3.19
N ILE A 202 -9.71 8.84 -2.64
CA ILE A 202 -8.30 9.23 -2.74
C ILE A 202 -7.53 8.26 -3.63
N PHE A 203 -7.70 6.94 -3.45
CA PHE A 203 -6.87 5.93 -4.10
C PHE A 203 -7.64 4.91 -4.96
N TRP A 204 -8.97 4.99 -5.05
CA TRP A 204 -9.70 4.00 -5.86
C TRP A 204 -9.35 4.13 -7.34
N HIS A 205 -8.98 3.02 -7.97
CA HIS A 205 -8.63 2.93 -9.39
C HIS A 205 -9.86 2.84 -10.32
N GLY A 206 -11.08 2.78 -9.76
CA GLY A 206 -12.32 2.82 -10.53
C GLY A 206 -12.86 1.47 -11.00
N GLU A 207 -12.30 0.34 -10.55
CA GLU A 207 -12.90 -0.99 -10.73
C GLU A 207 -13.35 -1.59 -9.40
N VAL A 208 -14.46 -2.32 -9.42
CA VAL A 208 -15.04 -2.91 -8.21
C VAL A 208 -14.60 -4.36 -8.10
N GLY A 209 -13.95 -4.70 -7.00
CA GLY A 209 -13.60 -6.10 -6.68
C GLY A 209 -14.84 -6.94 -6.33
N SER A 210 -14.63 -8.26 -6.16
CA SER A 210 -15.70 -9.22 -5.83
C SER A 210 -16.30 -9.03 -4.43
N ASN A 211 -15.55 -8.40 -3.52
CA ASN A 211 -15.94 -8.20 -2.11
C ASN A 211 -15.53 -6.79 -1.64
N PRO A 212 -16.15 -5.72 -2.19
CA PRO A 212 -15.76 -4.35 -1.89
C PRO A 212 -15.96 -4.04 -0.40
N SER A 213 -15.19 -3.10 0.15
CA SER A 213 -15.41 -2.59 1.51
C SER A 213 -16.72 -1.81 1.60
N GLU A 214 -17.22 -1.58 2.82
CA GLU A 214 -18.40 -0.72 3.01
C GLU A 214 -18.12 0.73 2.59
N ALA A 215 -16.91 1.22 2.86
CA ALA A 215 -16.48 2.55 2.43
C ALA A 215 -16.52 2.68 0.90
N LEU A 216 -15.99 1.70 0.18
CA LEU A 216 -15.99 1.68 -1.28
C LEU A 216 -17.42 1.57 -1.84
N ARG A 217 -18.26 0.68 -1.30
CA ARG A 217 -19.69 0.61 -1.69
C ARG A 217 -20.41 1.94 -1.50
N SER A 218 -20.25 2.55 -0.33
CA SER A 218 -20.86 3.83 0.00
C SER A 218 -20.36 4.96 -0.91
N TYR A 219 -19.09 4.95 -1.28
CA TYR A 219 -18.51 5.92 -2.21
C TYR A 219 -19.08 5.75 -3.63
N ILE A 220 -19.08 4.52 -4.16
CA ILE A 220 -19.64 4.20 -5.49
C ILE A 220 -21.12 4.56 -5.56
N ALA A 221 -21.91 4.27 -4.52
CA ALA A 221 -23.33 4.60 -4.49
C ALA A 221 -23.62 6.10 -4.62
N LYS A 222 -22.68 6.97 -4.19
CA LYS A 222 -22.81 8.43 -4.26
C LYS A 222 -22.25 9.00 -5.56
N ARG A 223 -21.09 8.50 -5.99
CA ARG A 223 -20.28 9.08 -7.07
C ARG A 223 -20.53 8.41 -8.43
N GLY A 224 -21.01 7.17 -8.43
CA GLY A 224 -21.19 6.33 -9.61
C GLY A 224 -19.98 5.44 -9.89
N GLU A 225 -20.19 4.44 -10.76
CA GLU A 225 -19.11 3.58 -11.27
C GLU A 225 -18.31 4.30 -12.37
N GLY A 226 -17.04 3.93 -12.51
CA GLY A 226 -16.20 4.38 -13.62
C GLY A 226 -14.80 4.85 -13.22
N GLN A 227 -13.87 4.62 -14.15
CA GLN A 227 -12.44 4.87 -13.98
C GLN A 227 -12.04 6.35 -14.13
N LYS A 228 -12.70 7.11 -14.99
CA LYS A 228 -12.36 8.53 -15.19
C LYS A 228 -12.71 9.35 -13.95
N GLY A 229 -11.72 10.04 -13.40
CA GLY A 229 -11.87 10.79 -12.14
C GLY A 229 -12.31 9.89 -10.99
N ALA A 230 -11.76 8.67 -10.94
CA ALA A 230 -12.10 7.66 -9.94
C ALA A 230 -11.93 8.14 -8.50
N SER A 231 -10.84 8.87 -8.33
CA SER A 231 -10.26 9.35 -7.09
C SER A 231 -9.21 10.40 -7.42
N MET A 232 -8.69 11.08 -6.40
CA MET A 232 -7.57 12.03 -6.57
C MET A 232 -6.35 11.39 -7.26
N LEU A 233 -6.05 10.11 -6.96
CA LEU A 233 -4.95 9.39 -7.60
C LEU A 233 -5.13 9.28 -9.12
N THR A 234 -6.33 8.94 -9.56
CA THR A 234 -6.61 8.79 -11.00
C THR A 234 -6.61 10.11 -11.75
N GLU A 235 -7.04 11.20 -11.10
CA GLU A 235 -6.95 12.54 -11.69
C GLU A 235 -5.49 12.97 -11.86
N ALA A 236 -4.65 12.71 -10.85
CA ALA A 236 -3.21 12.96 -10.92
C ALA A 236 -2.53 12.12 -12.02
N MET A 237 -2.88 10.84 -12.11
CA MET A 237 -2.38 9.95 -13.17
C MET A 237 -2.78 10.42 -14.57
N ASP A 238 -4.06 10.77 -14.77
CA ASP A 238 -4.56 11.25 -16.05
C ASP A 238 -3.78 12.50 -16.48
N LYS A 239 -3.50 13.41 -15.54
CA LYS A 239 -2.65 14.58 -15.80
C LYS A 239 -1.22 14.19 -16.18
N ALA A 240 -0.62 13.22 -15.48
CA ALA A 240 0.72 12.72 -15.75
C ALA A 240 0.89 12.09 -17.13
N ARG A 241 -0.18 11.47 -17.64
CA ARG A 241 -0.25 10.87 -18.97
C ARG A 241 -0.66 11.86 -20.06
N GLY A 242 -0.98 13.10 -19.71
CA GLY A 242 -1.49 14.12 -20.63
C GLY A 242 -2.99 13.98 -21.00
N GLY A 243 -3.73 13.10 -20.32
CA GLY A 243 -5.15 12.87 -20.50
C GLY A 243 -5.63 11.53 -19.93
N TYR A 244 -6.96 11.34 -19.94
CA TYR A 244 -7.57 10.05 -19.61
C TYR A 244 -7.42 9.06 -20.78
N PHE A 245 -6.78 7.93 -20.53
CA PHE A 245 -6.56 6.86 -21.50
C PHE A 245 -6.88 5.51 -20.89
N LYS A 246 -8.04 4.93 -21.24
CA LYS A 246 -8.43 3.59 -20.76
C LYS A 246 -7.45 2.49 -21.21
N HIS A 247 -6.91 2.67 -22.42
CA HIS A 247 -5.93 1.83 -23.09
C HIS A 247 -4.75 2.69 -23.53
N MET A 248 -3.61 2.08 -23.81
CA MET A 248 -2.42 2.82 -24.24
C MET A 248 -2.72 3.58 -25.56
N PRO A 249 -2.45 4.89 -25.64
CA PRO A 249 -2.57 5.62 -26.90
C PRO A 249 -1.42 5.22 -27.85
N ASN A 250 -1.64 5.35 -29.15
CA ASN A 250 -0.57 5.16 -30.15
C ASN A 250 0.62 6.10 -29.92
N GLN A 251 0.35 7.29 -29.37
CA GLN A 251 1.36 8.26 -28.96
C GLN A 251 0.83 9.04 -27.76
N TYR A 252 1.62 9.13 -26.70
CA TYR A 252 1.33 10.00 -25.57
C TYR A 252 1.59 11.47 -25.95
N PRO A 253 0.85 12.44 -25.38
CA PRO A 253 1.18 13.86 -25.52
C PRO A 253 2.62 14.18 -25.10
N ASP A 254 3.30 15.08 -25.80
CA ASP A 254 4.71 15.44 -25.55
C ASP A 254 4.98 15.96 -24.12
N ASN A 255 3.94 16.44 -23.43
CA ASN A 255 4.02 16.92 -22.06
C ASN A 255 3.77 15.82 -21.00
N ALA A 256 3.50 14.57 -21.39
CA ALA A 256 3.38 13.45 -20.47
C ALA A 256 4.72 13.15 -19.80
N TRP A 257 4.70 12.86 -18.50
CA TRP A 257 5.87 12.42 -17.74
C TRP A 257 5.71 11.00 -17.20
N TYR A 258 4.53 10.41 -17.39
CA TYR A 258 4.23 9.01 -17.12
C TYR A 258 3.65 8.37 -18.37
N THR A 259 4.33 7.36 -18.90
CA THR A 259 3.93 6.57 -20.08
C THR A 259 4.13 5.07 -19.80
N ARG A 260 3.66 4.22 -20.72
CA ARG A 260 3.84 2.77 -20.67
C ARG A 260 4.25 2.26 -22.05
N SER A 261 5.00 1.17 -22.07
CA SER A 261 5.35 0.43 -23.31
C SER A 261 4.45 -0.76 -23.58
N ASP A 262 3.61 -1.14 -22.61
CA ASP A 262 2.69 -2.26 -22.60
C ASP A 262 1.29 -1.80 -22.18
N ASP A 263 0.25 -2.38 -22.79
CA ASP A 263 -1.14 -2.08 -22.43
C ASP A 263 -1.69 -3.15 -21.48
N CYS A 264 -1.72 -2.81 -20.19
CA CYS A 264 -2.32 -3.59 -19.14
C CYS A 264 -3.66 -3.01 -18.65
N GLY A 265 -4.18 -1.97 -19.33
CA GLY A 265 -5.42 -1.28 -18.98
C GLY A 265 -5.32 -0.29 -17.81
N TYR A 266 -6.37 0.52 -17.66
CA TYR A 266 -6.38 1.66 -16.74
C TYR A 266 -6.05 1.33 -15.28
N LYS A 267 -6.62 0.26 -14.72
CA LYS A 267 -6.35 -0.15 -13.33
C LYS A 267 -4.85 -0.38 -13.11
N CYS A 268 -4.22 -1.12 -14.00
CA CYS A 268 -2.79 -1.38 -13.94
C CYS A 268 -2.00 -0.09 -14.08
N PHE A 269 -2.36 0.81 -15.01
CA PHE A 269 -1.70 2.11 -15.12
C PHE A 269 -1.74 2.91 -13.81
N VAL A 270 -2.84 2.83 -13.04
CA VAL A 270 -2.97 3.49 -11.74
C VAL A 270 -2.05 2.86 -10.68
N GLY A 271 -1.99 1.53 -10.63
CA GLY A 271 -1.09 0.80 -9.71
C GLY A 271 0.37 1.13 -9.98
N GLU A 272 0.76 1.08 -11.24
CA GLU A 272 2.09 1.41 -11.72
C GLU A 272 2.45 2.87 -11.42
N TYR A 273 1.51 3.81 -11.63
CA TYR A 273 1.72 5.22 -11.34
C TYR A 273 2.03 5.49 -9.86
N ILE A 274 1.24 4.91 -8.95
CA ILE A 274 1.48 5.10 -7.52
C ILE A 274 2.78 4.42 -7.08
N HIS A 275 3.12 3.27 -7.65
CA HIS A 275 4.40 2.59 -7.40
C HIS A 275 5.59 3.42 -7.88
N TRP A 276 5.58 3.92 -9.13
CA TRP A 276 6.60 4.82 -9.67
C TRP A 276 6.81 6.04 -8.77
N GLY A 277 5.73 6.65 -8.29
CA GLY A 277 5.79 7.72 -7.31
C GLY A 277 6.42 7.30 -6.00
N MET A 278 6.04 6.13 -5.47
CA MET A 278 6.54 5.65 -4.20
C MET A 278 8.04 5.37 -4.24
N ILE A 279 8.51 4.59 -5.21
CA ILE A 279 9.93 4.27 -5.35
C ILE A 279 10.77 5.53 -5.68
N THR A 280 10.17 6.55 -6.31
CA THR A 280 10.80 7.87 -6.48
C THR A 280 10.94 8.61 -5.16
N LEU A 281 9.91 8.56 -4.30
CA LEU A 281 9.88 9.28 -3.03
C LEU A 281 10.90 8.70 -2.04
N VAL A 282 11.03 7.36 -2.00
CA VAL A 282 11.99 6.68 -1.10
C VAL A 282 13.40 6.55 -1.68
N GLY A 283 13.66 7.13 -2.85
CA GLY A 283 15.01 7.28 -3.41
C GLY A 283 15.51 6.11 -4.29
N LEU A 284 14.68 5.10 -4.55
CA LEU A 284 15.07 3.94 -5.39
C LEU A 284 15.29 4.31 -6.87
N ASN A 285 14.78 5.46 -7.32
CA ASN A 285 15.01 5.96 -8.68
C ASN A 285 16.26 6.86 -8.83
N GLU A 286 16.95 7.22 -7.74
CA GLU A 286 18.04 8.21 -7.82
C GLU A 286 19.28 7.70 -8.55
N THR A 287 19.56 6.41 -8.45
CA THR A 287 20.69 5.73 -9.09
C THR A 287 20.35 5.21 -10.48
N ARG A 288 19.06 5.18 -10.84
CA ARG A 288 18.58 4.71 -12.14
C ARG A 288 18.92 5.79 -13.17
N GLN A 289 19.73 5.42 -14.16
CA GLN A 289 20.20 6.32 -15.21
C GLN A 289 19.04 6.72 -16.17
N GLU A 290 19.35 7.11 -17.40
CA GLU A 290 18.34 7.57 -18.37
C GLU A 290 17.26 6.54 -18.72
N GLY A 291 17.47 5.25 -18.47
CA GLY A 291 16.54 4.23 -18.98
C GLY A 291 15.20 4.09 -18.25
N ILE A 292 14.90 4.93 -17.24
CA ILE A 292 13.50 5.09 -16.78
C ILE A 292 12.75 6.19 -17.53
N LEU A 293 13.44 7.10 -18.23
CA LEU A 293 12.86 8.36 -18.69
C LEU A 293 11.82 8.21 -19.81
N ASP A 294 11.85 7.09 -20.54
CA ASP A 294 10.83 6.80 -21.55
C ASP A 294 9.44 6.60 -20.92
N GLN A 295 9.39 6.00 -19.73
CA GLN A 295 8.16 5.72 -18.98
C GLN A 295 7.91 6.69 -17.83
N TRP A 296 8.95 7.20 -17.18
CA TRP A 296 8.85 8.01 -15.97
C TRP A 296 9.95 9.08 -15.90
N GLN A 297 9.56 10.35 -16.05
CA GLN A 297 10.50 11.48 -16.15
C GLN A 297 10.81 12.16 -14.80
N ILE A 298 10.75 11.43 -13.68
CA ILE A 298 10.97 11.97 -12.33
C ILE A 298 11.94 11.06 -11.57
N ARG A 299 13.03 11.63 -11.03
CA ARG A 299 14.13 10.82 -10.45
C ARG A 299 14.18 10.80 -8.93
N ASN A 300 13.69 11.85 -8.29
CA ASN A 300 13.77 12.00 -6.84
C ASN A 300 12.60 12.81 -6.27
N ALA A 301 12.44 12.74 -4.95
CA ALA A 301 11.40 13.44 -4.20
C ALA A 301 11.33 14.95 -4.51
N GLN A 302 12.46 15.64 -4.67
CA GLN A 302 12.48 17.08 -4.96
C GLN A 302 11.92 17.38 -6.36
N SER A 303 12.31 16.59 -7.36
CA SER A 303 11.79 16.70 -8.73
C SER A 303 10.31 16.33 -8.79
N MET A 304 9.88 15.33 -8.00
CA MET A 304 8.48 14.90 -7.91
C MET A 304 7.60 16.01 -7.36
N ARG A 305 8.00 16.67 -6.27
CA ARG A 305 7.28 17.81 -5.70
C ARG A 305 7.04 18.96 -6.70
N LYS A 306 7.91 19.10 -7.71
CA LYS A 306 7.79 20.13 -8.76
C LYS A 306 6.98 19.65 -9.97
N ARG A 307 7.26 18.45 -10.47
CA ARG A 307 6.68 17.91 -11.70
C ARG A 307 5.30 17.31 -11.48
N ASP A 308 5.12 16.62 -10.36
CA ASP A 308 3.90 15.93 -9.97
C ASP A 308 3.52 16.25 -8.50
N PRO A 309 3.13 17.50 -8.22
CA PRO A 309 2.79 17.93 -6.86
C PRO A 309 1.54 17.21 -6.30
N GLU A 310 0.67 16.69 -7.18
CA GLU A 310 -0.55 15.98 -6.78
C GLU A 310 -0.19 14.61 -6.21
N LEU A 311 0.57 13.77 -6.94
CA LEU A 311 1.02 12.49 -6.39
C LEU A 311 1.95 12.68 -5.20
N TYR A 312 2.84 13.68 -5.23
CA TYR A 312 3.68 14.01 -4.08
C TYR A 312 2.84 14.32 -2.84
N GLY A 313 1.79 15.13 -2.99
CA GLY A 313 0.86 15.46 -1.90
C GLY A 313 0.12 14.24 -1.36
N LEU A 314 -0.30 13.31 -2.23
CA LEU A 314 -0.95 12.07 -1.81
C LEU A 314 -0.01 11.16 -1.00
N LEU A 315 1.22 10.96 -1.48
CA LEU A 315 2.19 10.05 -0.86
C LEU A 315 2.90 10.63 0.37
N THR A 316 2.85 11.94 0.59
CA THR A 316 3.43 12.60 1.78
C THR A 316 2.38 13.02 2.80
N ASN A 317 1.11 12.72 2.57
CA ASN A 317 0.05 13.07 3.52
C ASN A 317 0.09 12.15 4.75
N ALA A 318 0.28 12.76 5.92
CA ALA A 318 0.36 12.08 7.21
C ALA A 318 -0.92 11.31 7.59
N GLU A 319 -2.08 11.63 7.00
CA GLU A 319 -3.33 10.89 7.22
C GLU A 319 -3.25 9.46 6.68
N TYR A 320 -2.56 9.26 5.56
CA TYR A 320 -2.47 7.97 4.88
C TYR A 320 -1.27 7.16 5.35
N ASN A 321 -0.24 7.83 5.86
CA ASN A 321 0.97 7.23 6.43
C ASN A 321 1.67 6.27 5.47
N PHE A 322 1.92 6.74 4.24
CA PHE A 322 2.73 5.99 3.27
C PHE A 322 4.19 5.88 3.73
N PRO A 323 4.90 4.83 3.30
CA PRO A 323 6.33 4.64 3.56
C PRO A 323 7.19 5.87 3.23
N ASN A 324 8.21 6.13 4.03
CA ASN A 324 9.21 7.17 3.77
C ASN A 324 10.66 6.65 3.71
N LYS A 325 10.87 5.35 3.97
CA LYS A 325 12.11 4.62 3.78
C LYS A 325 11.92 3.54 2.73
N ALA A 326 12.94 3.31 1.92
CA ALA A 326 12.95 2.20 0.99
C ALA A 326 13.13 0.88 1.76
N PRO A 327 12.46 -0.20 1.34
CA PRO A 327 12.70 -1.52 1.89
C PRO A 327 14.11 -1.99 1.53
N ASP A 328 14.80 -2.60 2.49
CA ASP A 328 16.12 -3.20 2.30
C ASP A 328 16.11 -4.73 2.36
N GLY A 329 14.93 -5.33 2.57
CA GLY A 329 14.74 -6.77 2.60
C GLY A 329 15.12 -7.43 3.93
N SER A 330 15.36 -6.65 4.99
CA SER A 330 15.85 -7.13 6.30
C SER A 330 14.91 -6.85 7.49
N TYR A 331 13.59 -6.80 7.25
CA TYR A 331 12.59 -6.61 8.32
C TYR A 331 12.81 -7.54 9.51
N GLY A 332 13.14 -6.96 10.65
CA GLY A 332 13.28 -7.74 11.85
C GLY A 332 14.55 -8.62 11.91
N ASP A 333 15.64 -8.23 11.24
CA ASP A 333 16.96 -8.88 11.32
C ASP A 333 17.97 -8.19 12.27
#